data_AF-A0A819U391-F1
#
_entry.id   AF-A0A819U391-F1
#
_cell.length_a   1.000
_cell.length_b   1.000
_cell.length_c   1.000
_cell.angle_alpha   90.00
_cell.angle_beta   90.00
_cell.angle_gamma   90.00
#
_symmetry.space_group_name_H-M   'P 1'
#
loop_
_entity.id
_entity.type
_entity.pdbx_description
1 polymer ?
#
loop_
_entity_poly.entity_id
_entity_poly.type
_entity_poly.pdbx_seq_one_letter_code
_entity_poly.pdbx_strand_id
1 'polypeptide(L)'
;MLFIYRRNTVDGTATAESDETFFVKISLSEGEDARAKLGPQTIALVTSINDDESGLIQFENAIHLCKRSVGKAKIKVVRVNGADGRISVNCRTKDIDARATRDYEPIDSELLFEHCEISKVIAIPIMNNPEHKKDVSFEVELYNPTGSIQIRKQNKTIVTIMNDHDHTIMANRMRLLVEPNIDKLRVTKTTWRQQFTDAMNANGGDLETTTFAHYIGDFLSFLWKFLFAFVPPTSIASGWLTFFISFVFIAILTTIVHDVAAVFNCLVGLEDSITAILFIAPGISLPNTFATMITAKHSKTADDTIGSIIGSNSVNVYVGLGLPWLVAAIYWKLKVGKCKDLIAGKRNE
;
A
#
# COMPACT_ATOMS: atom_id res chain seq x y z
N MET A 1 34.87 4.30 19.74
CA MET A 1 34.55 3.08 20.51
C MET A 1 34.86 1.92 19.59
N LEU A 2 35.97 1.21 19.84
CA LEU A 2 36.39 0.09 19.01
C LEU A 2 36.01 -1.18 19.78
N PHE A 3 35.08 -1.96 19.23
CA PHE A 3 34.69 -3.24 19.81
C PHE A 3 35.66 -4.30 19.30
N ILE A 4 36.42 -4.92 20.20
CA ILE A 4 37.31 -6.03 19.88
C ILE A 4 36.76 -7.26 20.58
N TYR A 5 36.29 -8.23 19.81
CA TYR A 5 35.91 -9.54 20.32
C TYR A 5 37.20 -10.33 20.65
N ARG A 6 37.46 -10.58 21.93
CA ARG A 6 38.56 -11.44 22.36
C ARG A 6 37.98 -12.79 22.75
N ARG A 7 38.29 -13.84 21.97
CA ARG A 7 37.99 -15.22 22.36
C ARG A 7 39.13 -15.71 23.25
N ASN A 8 38.99 -15.59 24.57
CA ASN A 8 39.93 -16.18 25.51
C ASN A 8 39.48 -17.62 25.80
N THR A 9 40.06 -18.60 25.11
CA THR A 9 40.04 -19.98 25.61
C THR A 9 41.17 -20.12 26.62
N VAL A 10 40.87 -19.91 27.90
CA VAL A 10 41.72 -20.35 29.01
C VAL A 10 41.03 -21.56 29.63
N ASP A 11 41.66 -22.72 29.46
CA ASP A 11 41.45 -23.97 30.21
C ASP A 11 40.11 -24.72 30.13
N GLY A 12 39.20 -24.39 29.22
CA GLY A 12 38.04 -25.26 28.92
C GLY A 12 37.04 -25.41 30.07
N THR A 13 37.12 -24.55 31.08
CA THR A 13 36.12 -24.40 32.14
C THR A 13 35.50 -23.02 32.01
N ALA A 14 34.25 -22.97 31.55
CA ALA A 14 33.46 -21.74 31.46
C ALA A 14 33.14 -21.22 32.87
N THR A 15 34.00 -20.36 33.40
CA THR A 15 33.66 -19.51 34.54
C THR A 15 33.15 -18.19 33.99
N ALA A 16 31.92 -17.81 34.30
CA ALA A 16 31.35 -16.54 33.85
C ALA A 16 32.28 -15.37 34.22
N GLU A 17 32.88 -14.71 33.23
CA GLU A 17 33.72 -13.53 33.42
C GLU A 17 32.83 -12.27 33.52
N SER A 18 33.24 -11.22 34.24
CA SER A 18 32.54 -9.92 34.21
C SER A 18 33.03 -9.09 33.03
N ASP A 19 32.22 -8.17 32.49
CA ASP A 19 32.68 -7.21 31.46
C ASP A 19 34.02 -6.57 31.85
N GLU A 20 35.03 -6.75 31.01
CA GLU A 20 36.38 -6.25 31.27
C GLU A 20 36.63 -4.99 30.47
N THR A 21 37.37 -4.04 31.05
CA THR A 21 37.80 -2.84 30.34
C THR A 21 39.31 -2.70 30.39
N PHE A 22 39.90 -2.37 29.24
CA PHE A 22 41.31 -2.04 29.15
C PHE A 22 41.54 -0.82 28.27
N PHE A 23 42.66 -0.14 28.50
CA PHE A 23 43.05 1.04 27.75
C PHE A 23 44.18 0.72 26.79
N VAL A 24 44.03 1.12 25.53
CA VAL A 24 45.11 1.10 24.55
C VAL A 24 45.64 2.52 24.41
N LYS A 25 46.90 2.72 24.79
CA LYS A 25 47.59 4.01 24.63
C LYS A 25 48.54 3.93 23.44
N ILE A 26 48.37 4.84 22.48
CA ILE A 26 49.30 4.98 21.35
C ILE A 26 50.44 5.89 21.79
N SER A 27 51.67 5.41 21.64
CA SER A 27 52.91 6.18 21.84
C SER A 27 53.72 6.17 20.55
N LEU A 28 54.43 7.27 20.29
CA LEU A 28 55.43 7.32 19.22
C LEU A 28 56.70 6.61 19.71
N SER A 29 57.31 5.78 18.88
CA SER A 29 58.61 5.19 19.15
C SER A 29 59.68 6.28 19.13
N GLU A 30 60.51 6.35 20.17
CA GLU A 30 61.67 7.24 20.19
C GLU A 30 62.75 6.69 19.25
N GLY A 31 62.73 7.15 18.00
CA GLY A 31 63.66 6.77 16.96
C GLY A 31 63.41 7.57 15.68
N GLU A 32 64.33 8.51 15.42
CA GLU A 32 64.60 9.33 14.23
C GLU A 32 63.57 9.37 13.08
N ASP A 33 62.69 10.39 13.15
CA ASP A 33 62.17 11.27 12.07
C ASP A 33 60.75 11.77 12.43
N ALA A 34 60.65 12.59 13.49
CA ALA A 34 59.37 13.04 14.06
C ALA A 34 58.70 14.16 13.22
N ARG A 35 58.16 13.81 12.05
CA ARG A 35 57.20 14.67 11.32
C ARG A 35 55.74 14.43 11.73
N ALA A 36 55.46 13.35 12.47
CA ALA A 36 54.13 12.99 12.93
C ALA A 36 53.89 13.45 14.37
N LYS A 37 52.72 14.06 14.63
CA LYS A 37 52.25 14.40 15.97
C LYS A 37 51.03 13.54 16.29
N LEU A 38 50.96 13.03 17.52
CA LEU A 38 49.76 12.37 18.03
C LEU A 38 48.61 13.38 18.12
N GLY A 39 47.42 12.97 17.67
CA GLY A 39 46.20 13.77 17.79
C GLY A 39 45.64 13.78 19.22
N PRO A 40 44.54 14.51 19.46
CA PRO A 40 43.96 14.69 20.80
C PRO A 40 43.44 13.39 21.46
N GLN A 41 43.23 12.32 20.70
CA GLN A 41 42.81 11.02 21.20
C GLN A 41 43.98 10.02 21.15
N THR A 42 44.74 9.93 22.24
CA THR A 42 45.88 9.01 22.36
C THR A 42 45.56 7.75 23.17
N ILE A 43 44.37 7.68 23.77
CA ILE A 43 43.90 6.57 24.60
C ILE A 43 42.55 6.12 24.07
N ALA A 44 42.42 4.82 23.80
CA ALA A 44 41.16 4.18 23.48
C ALA A 44 40.74 3.26 24.62
N LEU A 45 39.50 3.43 25.11
CA LEU A 45 38.86 2.47 26.00
C LEU A 45 38.29 1.34 25.15
N VAL A 46 38.68 0.11 25.48
CA VAL A 46 38.15 -1.12 24.89
C VAL A 46 37.38 -1.86 25.99
N THR A 47 36.14 -2.25 25.68
CA THR A 47 35.29 -3.06 26.54
C THR A 47 35.16 -4.44 25.92
N SER A 48 35.54 -5.48 26.64
CA SER A 48 35.26 -6.87 26.32
C SER A 48 33.95 -7.24 27.00
N ILE A 49 32.94 -7.59 26.20
CA ILE A 49 31.62 -7.98 26.71
C ILE A 49 31.65 -9.49 26.96
N ASN A 50 31.17 -9.93 28.12
CA ASN A 50 31.04 -11.36 28.41
C ASN A 50 29.93 -12.00 27.54
N ASP A 51 30.25 -13.12 26.88
CA ASP A 51 29.29 -13.92 26.09
C ASP A 51 29.17 -15.37 26.62
N ASP A 52 29.76 -15.66 27.79
CA ASP A 52 29.79 -16.99 28.41
C ASP A 52 28.54 -17.28 29.28
N GLU A 53 27.48 -16.48 29.11
CA GLU A 53 26.22 -16.73 29.80
C GLU A 53 25.45 -17.85 29.10
N SER A 54 25.01 -18.86 29.87
CA SER A 54 24.10 -19.89 29.36
C SER A 54 22.71 -19.34 29.02
N GLY A 55 22.39 -18.11 29.39
CA GLY A 55 21.13 -17.45 29.06
C GLY A 55 19.92 -17.97 29.83
N LEU A 56 18.73 -17.55 29.37
CA LEU A 56 17.42 -17.83 29.93
C LEU A 56 16.50 -18.36 28.85
N ILE A 57 15.65 -19.33 29.19
CA ILE A 57 14.68 -19.90 28.24
C ILE A 57 13.27 -19.36 28.52
N GLN A 58 12.56 -18.99 27.46
CA GLN A 58 11.17 -18.56 27.50
C GLN A 58 10.46 -18.81 26.17
N PHE A 59 9.12 -18.78 26.17
CA PHE A 59 8.35 -18.67 24.93
C PHE A 59 8.49 -17.27 24.32
N GLU A 60 8.45 -17.16 23.00
CA GLU A 60 8.48 -15.87 22.29
C GLU A 60 7.23 -15.04 22.61
N ASN A 61 6.07 -15.69 22.69
CA ASN A 61 4.78 -15.06 22.98
C ASN A 61 4.06 -15.84 24.10
N ALA A 62 3.32 -15.13 24.96
CA ALA A 62 2.48 -15.75 26.00
C ALA A 62 1.18 -16.34 25.44
N ILE A 63 0.74 -15.85 24.27
CA ILE A 63 -0.45 -16.31 23.55
C ILE A 63 -0.03 -16.58 22.11
N HIS A 64 -0.35 -17.77 21.62
CA HIS A 64 -0.10 -18.20 20.25
C HIS A 64 -1.42 -18.52 19.56
N LEU A 65 -1.68 -17.87 18.43
CA LEU A 65 -2.93 -17.99 17.70
C LEU A 65 -2.71 -18.83 16.45
N CYS A 66 -3.40 -19.97 16.34
CA CYS A 66 -3.28 -20.85 15.18
C CYS A 66 -4.65 -21.15 14.57
N LYS A 67 -4.73 -21.14 13.24
CA LYS A 67 -5.92 -21.56 12.50
C LYS A 67 -6.00 -23.08 12.44
N ARG A 68 -7.19 -23.65 12.66
CA ARG A 68 -7.39 -25.11 12.59
C ARG A 68 -7.02 -25.67 11.21
N SER A 69 -7.25 -24.91 10.13
CA SER A 69 -6.88 -25.30 8.75
C SER A 69 -5.38 -25.52 8.52
N VAL A 70 -4.50 -24.94 9.35
CA VAL A 70 -3.04 -25.06 9.20
C VAL A 70 -2.55 -26.45 9.62
N GLY A 71 -3.32 -27.17 10.45
CA GLY A 71 -3.05 -28.54 10.88
C GLY A 71 -1.86 -28.72 11.84
N LYS A 72 -0.99 -27.71 12.02
CA LYS A 72 0.11 -27.73 12.99
C LYS A 72 0.32 -26.34 13.61
N ALA A 73 0.33 -26.25 14.93
CA ALA A 73 0.71 -25.05 15.68
C ALA A 73 2.24 -24.99 15.80
N LYS A 74 2.86 -23.88 15.36
CA LYS A 74 4.32 -23.69 15.37
C LYS A 74 4.71 -22.71 16.47
N ILE A 75 5.16 -23.24 17.60
CA ILE A 75 5.45 -22.47 18.81
C ILE A 75 6.96 -22.29 18.92
N LYS A 76 7.41 -21.04 19.00
CA LYS A 76 8.83 -20.72 19.09
C LYS A 76 9.24 -20.51 20.54
N VAL A 77 10.27 -21.25 20.95
CA VAL A 77 10.98 -21.10 22.21
C VAL A 77 12.28 -20.36 21.92
N VAL A 78 12.60 -19.36 22.74
CA VAL A 78 13.77 -18.50 22.56
C VAL A 78 14.66 -18.56 23.79
N ARG A 79 15.97 -18.54 23.53
CA ARG A 79 17.05 -18.40 24.50
C ARG A 79 17.53 -16.96 24.46
N VAL A 80 17.49 -16.26 25.60
CA VAL A 80 17.82 -14.84 25.72
C VAL A 80 18.93 -14.63 26.73
N ASN A 81 19.67 -13.52 26.61
CA ASN A 81 20.78 -13.17 27.52
C ASN A 81 21.89 -14.22 27.57
N GLY A 82 22.23 -14.81 26.42
CA GLY A 82 23.33 -15.77 26.33
C GLY A 82 22.96 -17.02 25.52
N ALA A 83 23.95 -17.57 24.84
CA ALA A 83 23.80 -18.78 24.02
C ALA A 83 24.96 -19.77 24.23
N ASP A 84 25.71 -19.61 25.33
CA ASP A 84 26.90 -20.42 25.57
C ASP A 84 26.56 -21.79 26.19
N GLY A 85 27.30 -22.81 25.76
CA GLY A 85 27.06 -24.20 26.15
C GLY A 85 25.76 -24.83 25.62
N ARG A 86 25.67 -26.15 25.83
CA ARG A 86 24.51 -27.00 25.49
C ARG A 86 23.56 -27.07 26.68
N ILE A 87 22.28 -26.85 26.43
CA ILE A 87 21.22 -26.89 27.44
C ILE A 87 20.06 -27.79 26.98
N SER A 88 19.26 -28.28 27.90
CA SER A 88 17.99 -28.94 27.56
C SER A 88 16.83 -28.47 28.44
N VAL A 89 15.63 -28.52 27.91
CA VAL A 89 14.40 -28.21 28.66
C VAL A 89 13.28 -29.13 28.20
N ASN A 90 12.47 -29.64 29.12
CA ASN A 90 11.31 -30.45 28.78
C ASN A 90 10.11 -29.54 28.46
N CYS A 91 9.29 -29.98 27.51
CA CYS A 91 8.07 -29.30 27.12
C CYS A 91 6.92 -30.29 27.12
N ARG A 92 5.79 -29.90 27.75
CA ARG A 92 4.55 -30.67 27.73
C ARG A 92 3.32 -29.82 27.49
N THR A 93 2.29 -30.44 26.92
CA THR A 93 0.97 -29.84 26.73
C THR A 93 0.01 -30.16 27.88
N LYS A 94 -0.88 -29.22 28.19
CA LYS A 94 -1.95 -29.36 29.18
C LYS A 94 -3.29 -28.87 28.64
N ASP A 95 -4.34 -29.61 28.94
CA ASP A 95 -5.71 -29.25 28.57
C ASP A 95 -6.21 -28.01 29.33
N ILE A 96 -6.87 -27.10 28.60
CA ILE A 96 -7.73 -26.05 29.17
C ILE A 96 -9.16 -26.32 28.67
N ASP A 97 -9.48 -25.80 27.48
CA ASP A 97 -10.77 -25.99 26.80
C ASP A 97 -10.67 -27.01 25.67
N ALA A 98 -9.52 -27.01 24.98
CA ALA A 98 -9.14 -28.03 24.01
C ALA A 98 -8.68 -29.30 24.75
N ARG A 99 -9.07 -30.46 24.21
CA ARG A 99 -8.75 -31.78 24.80
C ARG A 99 -7.70 -32.51 23.97
N ALA A 100 -6.70 -33.09 24.64
CA ALA A 100 -5.72 -33.96 24.01
C ALA A 100 -6.40 -35.10 23.22
N THR A 101 -5.83 -35.48 22.08
CA THR A 101 -6.32 -36.47 21.09
C THR A 101 -7.63 -36.10 20.38
N ARG A 102 -8.43 -35.17 20.90
CA ARG A 102 -9.62 -34.63 20.24
C ARG A 102 -9.32 -33.39 19.40
N ASP A 103 -8.62 -32.41 19.98
CA ASP A 103 -8.34 -31.10 19.36
C ASP A 103 -6.88 -30.95 18.92
N TYR A 104 -5.95 -31.59 19.63
CA TYR A 104 -4.52 -31.55 19.34
C TYR A 104 -3.85 -32.86 19.79
N GLU A 105 -2.68 -33.18 19.23
CA GLU A 105 -1.87 -34.31 19.65
C GLU A 105 -0.98 -33.89 20.83
N PRO A 106 -1.07 -34.54 22.00
CA PRO A 106 -0.28 -34.16 23.16
C PRO A 106 1.20 -34.43 22.92
N ILE A 107 2.05 -33.52 23.36
CA ILE A 107 3.50 -33.68 23.30
C ILE A 107 4.08 -33.72 24.71
N ASP A 108 5.09 -34.58 24.89
CA ASP A 108 6.01 -34.58 26.01
C ASP A 108 7.39 -34.89 25.44
N SER A 109 8.21 -33.84 25.28
CA SER A 109 9.49 -33.96 24.56
C SER A 109 10.57 -33.06 25.17
N GLU A 110 11.82 -33.50 25.04
CA GLU A 110 12.99 -32.74 25.43
C GLU A 110 13.46 -31.85 24.27
N LEU A 111 13.67 -30.57 24.56
CA LEU A 111 14.21 -29.57 23.64
C LEU A 111 15.69 -29.35 23.97
N LEU A 112 16.57 -29.96 23.19
CA LEU A 112 18.01 -29.73 23.25
C LEU A 112 18.39 -28.47 22.46
N PHE A 113 19.10 -27.52 23.07
CA PHE A 113 19.71 -26.40 22.35
C PHE A 113 21.22 -26.60 22.32
N GLU A 114 21.80 -26.55 21.12
CA GLU A 114 23.24 -26.59 20.93
C GLU A 114 23.89 -25.23 21.26
N HIS A 115 25.23 -25.23 21.36
CA HIS A 115 25.99 -23.99 21.52
C HIS A 115 25.66 -23.01 20.38
N CYS A 116 25.44 -21.73 20.74
CA CYS A 116 24.96 -20.66 19.86
C CYS A 116 23.55 -20.83 19.28
N GLU A 117 22.76 -21.84 19.70
CA GLU A 117 21.37 -21.97 19.27
C GLU A 117 20.45 -21.07 20.12
N ILE A 118 19.85 -20.06 19.49
CA ILE A 118 19.04 -19.03 20.16
C ILE A 118 17.53 -19.28 20.11
N SER A 119 17.05 -20.18 19.24
CA SER A 119 15.62 -20.44 19.13
C SER A 119 15.32 -21.81 18.54
N LYS A 120 14.25 -22.44 19.04
CA LYS A 120 13.75 -23.71 18.53
C LYS A 120 12.24 -23.65 18.32
N VAL A 121 11.74 -24.33 17.30
CA VAL A 121 10.32 -24.34 16.96
C VAL A 121 9.74 -25.72 17.25
N ILE A 122 8.68 -25.73 18.05
CA ILE A 122 7.88 -26.90 18.38
C ILE A 122 6.68 -26.93 17.43
N ALA A 123 6.44 -28.05 16.76
CA ALA A 123 5.29 -28.24 15.90
C ALA A 123 4.30 -29.22 16.56
N ILE A 124 3.17 -28.69 17.04
CA ILE A 124 2.11 -29.49 17.67
C ILE A 124 1.01 -29.75 16.64
N PRO A 125 0.73 -31.01 16.27
CA PRO A 125 -0.36 -31.35 15.36
C PRO A 125 -1.74 -30.95 15.92
N ILE A 126 -2.54 -30.31 15.09
CA ILE A 126 -3.91 -29.87 15.42
C ILE A 126 -4.89 -30.77 14.66
N MET A 127 -5.87 -31.33 15.38
CA MET A 127 -6.87 -32.21 14.82
C MET A 127 -7.95 -31.40 14.10
N ASN A 128 -8.16 -31.70 12.82
CA ASN A 128 -9.20 -31.07 12.03
C ASN A 128 -10.54 -31.78 12.25
N ASN A 129 -11.38 -31.23 13.13
CA ASN A 129 -12.76 -31.66 13.29
C ASN A 129 -13.71 -30.56 12.77
N PRO A 130 -14.40 -30.76 11.64
CA PRO A 130 -15.28 -29.75 11.03
C PRO A 130 -16.52 -29.43 11.87
N GLU A 131 -16.86 -30.24 12.88
CA GLU A 131 -18.01 -29.98 13.76
C GLU A 131 -17.70 -28.98 14.88
N HIS A 132 -16.42 -28.65 15.11
CA HIS A 132 -16.01 -27.73 16.18
C HIS A 132 -16.11 -26.27 15.73
N LYS A 133 -17.21 -25.62 16.12
CA LYS A 133 -17.52 -24.23 15.74
C LYS A 133 -16.92 -23.15 16.65
N LYS A 134 -16.35 -23.53 17.79
CA LYS A 134 -15.84 -22.60 18.82
C LYS A 134 -14.32 -22.61 18.86
N ASP A 135 -13.77 -21.45 19.19
CA ASP A 135 -12.35 -21.31 19.51
C ASP A 135 -12.06 -22.01 20.84
N VAL A 136 -10.99 -22.80 20.87
CA VAL A 136 -10.60 -23.59 22.04
C VAL A 136 -9.11 -23.40 22.28
N SER A 137 -8.70 -23.45 23.54
CA SER A 137 -7.31 -23.21 23.92
C SER A 137 -6.72 -24.37 24.72
N PHE A 138 -5.40 -24.58 24.60
CA PHE A 138 -4.60 -25.46 25.44
C PHE A 138 -3.33 -24.75 25.91
N GLU A 139 -2.70 -25.24 26.97
CA GLU A 139 -1.46 -24.69 27.53
C GLU A 139 -0.27 -25.54 27.07
N VAL A 140 0.86 -24.87 26.83
CA VAL A 140 2.17 -25.51 26.67
C VAL A 140 3.10 -24.94 27.71
N GLU A 141 3.77 -25.81 28.47
CA GLU A 141 4.65 -25.41 29.56
C GLU A 141 6.06 -26.02 29.43
N LEU A 142 7.05 -25.23 29.82
CA LEU A 142 8.45 -25.63 29.92
C LEU A 142 8.78 -25.99 31.37
N TYR A 143 9.48 -27.11 31.56
CA TYR A 143 9.87 -27.61 32.88
C TYR A 143 11.21 -28.37 32.82
N ASN A 144 11.78 -28.65 34.00
CA ASN A 144 13.05 -29.37 34.16
C ASN A 144 14.18 -28.85 33.23
N PRO A 145 14.63 -27.60 33.41
CA PRO A 145 15.80 -27.10 32.69
C PRO A 145 17.07 -27.84 33.15
N THR A 146 17.90 -28.24 32.19
CA THR A 146 19.19 -28.90 32.43
C THR A 146 20.32 -28.04 31.84
N GLY A 147 21.41 -27.90 32.60
CA GLY A 147 22.56 -27.07 32.24
C GLY A 147 22.38 -25.62 32.67
N SER A 148 22.78 -25.29 33.90
CA SER A 148 22.91 -23.95 34.52
C SER A 148 21.94 -22.84 34.08
N ILE A 149 20.72 -23.18 33.65
CA ILE A 149 19.77 -22.25 33.04
C ILE A 149 18.53 -22.06 33.90
N GLN A 150 18.03 -20.83 33.93
CA GLN A 150 16.78 -20.49 34.58
C GLN A 150 15.69 -20.29 33.53
N ILE A 151 14.49 -20.78 33.83
CA ILE A 151 13.30 -20.47 33.05
C ILE A 151 12.74 -19.14 33.57
N ARG A 152 12.45 -18.20 32.67
CA ARG A 152 11.90 -16.89 33.03
C ARG A 152 10.42 -16.99 33.43
N LYS A 153 9.80 -15.85 33.77
CA LYS A 153 8.36 -15.72 34.06
C LYS A 153 7.45 -16.24 32.92
N GLN A 154 7.90 -16.22 31.67
CA GLN A 154 7.14 -16.72 30.51
C GLN A 154 7.45 -18.21 30.23
N ASN A 155 7.26 -19.06 31.23
CA ASN A 155 7.45 -20.52 31.13
C ASN A 155 6.23 -21.26 30.55
N LYS A 156 5.14 -20.54 30.29
CA LYS A 156 3.87 -21.04 29.76
C LYS A 156 3.43 -20.19 28.58
N THR A 157 2.83 -20.84 27.59
CA THR A 157 2.11 -20.19 26.49
C THR A 157 0.74 -20.83 26.31
N ILE A 158 -0.26 -20.01 26.03
CA ILE A 158 -1.60 -20.46 25.68
C ILE A 158 -1.70 -20.52 24.16
N VAL A 159 -2.12 -21.66 23.63
CA VAL A 159 -2.35 -21.83 22.19
C VAL A 159 -3.85 -21.82 21.95
N THR A 160 -4.33 -20.84 21.20
CA THR A 160 -5.75 -20.73 20.82
C THR A 160 -5.94 -21.21 19.39
N ILE A 161 -6.74 -22.25 19.23
CA ILE A 161 -7.14 -22.83 17.95
C ILE A 161 -8.37 -22.08 17.47
N MET A 162 -8.20 -21.24 16.45
CA MET A 162 -9.29 -20.53 15.80
C MET A 162 -10.01 -21.41 14.79
N ASN A 163 -11.33 -21.36 14.80
CA ASN A 163 -12.14 -21.95 13.74
C ASN A 163 -12.17 -21.02 12.51
N ASP A 164 -11.52 -21.43 11.43
CA ASP A 164 -11.51 -20.70 10.17
C ASP A 164 -12.20 -21.44 9.03
N HIS A 165 -12.82 -22.59 9.31
CA HIS A 165 -13.39 -23.48 8.29
C HIS A 165 -14.58 -22.83 7.55
N ASP A 166 -15.44 -22.08 8.27
CA ASP A 166 -16.56 -21.38 7.63
C ASP A 166 -16.08 -20.16 6.81
N HIS A 167 -15.15 -19.38 7.34
CA HIS A 167 -14.64 -18.18 6.66
C HIS A 167 -13.76 -18.49 5.46
N THR A 168 -12.95 -19.55 5.49
CA THR A 168 -12.12 -19.97 4.35
C THR A 168 -12.94 -20.60 3.23
N ILE A 169 -13.98 -21.39 3.56
CA ILE A 169 -14.92 -21.91 2.56
C ILE A 169 -15.76 -20.79 1.96
N MET A 170 -16.28 -19.87 2.78
CA MET A 170 -17.01 -18.69 2.31
C MET A 170 -16.10 -17.78 1.48
N ALA A 171 -14.84 -17.56 1.87
CA ALA A 171 -13.88 -16.76 1.11
C ALA A 171 -13.46 -17.45 -0.20
N ASN A 172 -13.30 -18.77 -0.21
CA ASN A 172 -13.01 -19.52 -1.44
C ASN A 172 -14.24 -19.57 -2.36
N ARG A 173 -15.45 -19.75 -1.82
CA ARG A 173 -16.69 -19.65 -2.59
C ARG A 173 -16.93 -18.23 -3.09
N MET A 174 -16.66 -17.22 -2.27
CA MET A 174 -16.73 -15.82 -2.67
C MET A 174 -15.69 -15.54 -3.73
N ARG A 175 -14.46 -16.03 -3.62
CA ARG A 175 -13.42 -15.93 -4.66
C ARG A 175 -13.85 -16.61 -5.96
N LEU A 176 -14.43 -17.81 -5.90
CA LEU A 176 -14.94 -18.54 -7.07
C LEU A 176 -16.18 -17.88 -7.69
N LEU A 177 -17.01 -17.20 -6.90
CA LEU A 177 -18.16 -16.41 -7.36
C LEU A 177 -17.74 -15.01 -7.85
N VAL A 178 -16.60 -14.51 -7.38
CA VAL A 178 -16.01 -13.20 -7.72
C VAL A 178 -15.08 -13.31 -8.93
N GLU A 179 -14.41 -14.44 -9.17
CA GLU A 179 -13.57 -14.67 -10.37
C GLU A 179 -14.32 -14.45 -11.70
N PRO A 180 -15.56 -14.93 -11.91
CA PRO A 180 -16.32 -14.59 -13.12
C PRO A 180 -16.89 -13.16 -13.14
N ASN A 181 -16.81 -12.41 -12.03
CA ASN A 181 -17.32 -11.04 -11.90
C ASN A 181 -16.23 -9.96 -11.71
N ILE A 182 -14.95 -10.31 -11.60
CA ILE A 182 -13.83 -9.36 -11.54
C ILE A 182 -13.72 -8.55 -12.85
N ASP A 183 -14.23 -9.06 -13.96
CA ASP A 183 -14.33 -8.32 -15.22
C ASP A 183 -15.34 -7.17 -15.18
N LYS A 184 -16.31 -7.19 -14.24
CA LYS A 184 -17.21 -6.05 -13.97
C LYS A 184 -16.62 -5.03 -12.97
N LEU A 185 -15.58 -5.42 -12.20
CA LEU A 185 -14.91 -4.56 -11.21
C LEU A 185 -13.57 -3.98 -11.68
N ARG A 186 -13.01 -4.47 -12.80
CA ARG A 186 -11.91 -3.78 -13.48
C ARG A 186 -12.44 -2.48 -14.09
N VAL A 187 -12.03 -1.35 -13.50
CA VAL A 187 -12.14 0.02 -14.02
C VAL A 187 -11.39 0.21 -15.37
N THR A 188 -10.87 -0.87 -15.95
CA THR A 188 -10.29 -0.89 -17.29
C THR A 188 -10.79 -2.13 -18.03
N LYS A 189 -12.07 -2.14 -18.40
CA LYS A 189 -12.39 -2.75 -19.70
C LYS A 189 -11.78 -1.83 -20.75
N THR A 190 -11.18 -2.40 -21.79
CA THR A 190 -11.73 -2.30 -23.14
C THR A 190 -10.66 -2.60 -24.17
N THR A 191 -10.91 -3.65 -24.95
CA THR A 191 -10.54 -3.59 -26.36
C THR A 191 -11.41 -2.50 -26.99
N TRP A 192 -10.88 -1.67 -27.88
CA TRP A 192 -11.60 -0.51 -28.44
C TRP A 192 -12.96 -0.92 -29.07
N ARG A 193 -13.02 -2.11 -29.68
CA ARG A 193 -14.26 -2.72 -30.20
C ARG A 193 -15.37 -2.88 -29.14
N GLN A 194 -14.99 -3.16 -27.90
CA GLN A 194 -15.93 -3.39 -26.82
C GLN A 194 -16.64 -2.10 -26.39
N GLN A 195 -16.03 -0.92 -26.57
CA GLN A 195 -16.70 0.36 -26.33
C GLN A 195 -17.90 0.56 -27.27
N PHE A 196 -17.78 0.12 -28.52
CA PHE A 196 -18.87 0.19 -29.48
C PHE A 196 -19.99 -0.79 -29.14
N THR A 197 -19.62 -2.01 -28.70
CA THR A 197 -20.60 -3.01 -28.26
C THR A 197 -21.35 -2.56 -27.00
N ASP A 198 -20.65 -1.98 -26.03
CA ASP A 198 -21.24 -1.45 -24.80
C ASP A 198 -22.08 -0.18 -25.06
N ALA A 199 -21.73 0.62 -26.08
CA ALA A 199 -22.54 1.76 -26.50
C ALA A 199 -23.84 1.36 -27.22
N MET A 200 -23.87 0.19 -27.88
CA MET A 200 -25.06 -0.31 -28.61
C MET A 200 -25.99 -1.17 -27.74
N ASN A 201 -25.54 -1.70 -26.61
CA ASN A 201 -26.33 -2.55 -25.73
C ASN A 201 -26.89 -1.78 -24.54
N ALA A 202 -28.20 -1.91 -24.28
CA ALA A 202 -28.81 -1.42 -23.05
C ALA A 202 -28.17 -2.14 -21.85
N ASN A 203 -27.69 -1.37 -20.88
CA ASN A 203 -27.06 -1.86 -19.65
C ASN A 203 -25.91 -2.89 -19.86
N GLY A 204 -25.14 -2.80 -20.95
CA GLY A 204 -24.03 -3.72 -21.21
C GLY A 204 -24.44 -5.17 -21.49
N GLY A 205 -25.72 -5.41 -21.82
CA GLY A 205 -26.26 -6.73 -22.17
C GLY A 205 -26.97 -7.48 -21.03
N ASP A 206 -27.11 -6.88 -19.84
CA ASP A 206 -27.73 -7.52 -18.67
C ASP A 206 -29.23 -7.18 -18.59
N LEU A 207 -30.07 -8.02 -19.22
CA LEU A 207 -31.51 -7.79 -19.39
C LEU A 207 -32.32 -7.94 -18.09
N GLU A 208 -31.77 -8.58 -17.06
CA GLU A 208 -32.51 -8.97 -15.84
C GLU A 208 -32.66 -7.83 -14.81
N THR A 209 -31.94 -6.71 -14.97
CA THR A 209 -31.96 -5.59 -14.01
C THR A 209 -32.51 -4.28 -14.58
N THR A 210 -32.95 -4.26 -15.84
CA THR A 210 -33.35 -3.03 -16.53
C THR A 210 -34.79 -2.61 -16.21
N THR A 211 -34.94 -1.52 -15.45
CA THR A 211 -36.23 -0.80 -15.29
C THR A 211 -36.51 0.05 -16.54
N PHE A 212 -37.79 0.36 -16.84
CA PHE A 212 -38.19 1.24 -17.96
C PHE A 212 -37.44 2.59 -17.96
N ALA A 213 -37.14 3.14 -16.79
CA ALA A 213 -36.33 4.35 -16.63
C ALA A 213 -34.89 4.20 -17.17
N HIS A 214 -34.28 3.02 -17.03
CA HIS A 214 -32.95 2.74 -17.58
C HIS A 214 -32.96 2.68 -19.11
N TYR A 215 -34.02 2.12 -19.72
CA TYR A 215 -34.18 2.14 -21.18
C TYR A 215 -34.29 3.56 -21.74
N ILE A 216 -35.07 4.42 -21.08
CA ILE A 216 -35.19 5.83 -21.48
C ILE A 216 -33.83 6.54 -21.34
N GLY A 217 -33.13 6.33 -20.23
CA GLY A 217 -31.80 6.91 -20.01
C GLY A 217 -30.77 6.45 -21.04
N ASP A 218 -30.76 5.15 -21.38
CA ASP A 218 -29.87 4.59 -22.38
C ASP A 218 -30.20 5.08 -23.79
N PHE A 219 -31.47 5.28 -24.12
CA PHE A 219 -31.89 5.86 -25.40
C PHE A 219 -31.49 7.33 -25.54
N LEU A 220 -31.77 8.16 -24.52
CA LEU A 220 -31.41 9.57 -24.52
C LEU A 220 -29.88 9.80 -24.54
N SER A 221 -29.13 8.89 -23.93
CA SER A 221 -27.66 8.96 -23.89
C SER A 221 -26.98 8.21 -25.03
N PHE A 222 -27.71 7.48 -25.87
CA PHE A 222 -27.15 6.65 -26.95
C PHE A 222 -26.24 7.46 -27.88
N LEU A 223 -26.72 8.63 -28.32
CA LEU A 223 -25.95 9.53 -29.19
C LEU A 223 -24.60 9.88 -28.55
N TRP A 224 -24.61 10.20 -27.26
CA TRP A 224 -23.40 10.57 -26.51
C TRP A 224 -22.49 9.37 -26.26
N LYS A 225 -23.03 8.21 -25.91
CA LYS A 225 -22.26 6.98 -25.73
C LYS A 225 -21.55 6.55 -27.02
N PHE A 226 -22.25 6.63 -28.15
CA PHE A 226 -21.69 6.29 -29.45
C PHE A 226 -20.60 7.27 -29.87
N LEU A 227 -20.82 8.58 -29.68
CA LEU A 227 -19.83 9.61 -29.92
C LEU A 227 -18.57 9.42 -29.05
N PHE A 228 -18.72 9.06 -27.79
CA PHE A 228 -17.58 8.82 -26.89
C PHE A 228 -16.85 7.49 -27.15
N ALA A 229 -17.44 6.51 -27.82
CA ALA A 229 -16.76 5.27 -28.22
C ALA A 229 -15.64 5.49 -29.26
N PHE A 230 -15.63 6.66 -29.93
CA PHE A 230 -14.51 7.05 -30.80
C PHE A 230 -13.26 7.49 -30.01
N VAL A 231 -13.40 7.81 -28.73
CA VAL A 231 -12.26 8.14 -27.87
C VAL A 231 -11.58 6.83 -27.43
N PRO A 232 -10.29 6.62 -27.77
CA PRO A 232 -9.65 5.35 -27.51
C PRO A 232 -9.49 5.09 -26.01
N PRO A 233 -9.42 3.82 -25.61
CA PRO A 233 -9.28 3.46 -24.20
C PRO A 233 -7.94 3.85 -23.60
N THR A 234 -7.99 4.16 -22.29
CA THR A 234 -6.81 4.53 -21.49
C THR A 234 -5.77 3.42 -21.36
N SER A 235 -6.11 2.19 -21.75
CA SER A 235 -5.20 1.05 -21.83
C SER A 235 -4.15 1.19 -22.94
N ILE A 236 -4.41 2.01 -23.97
CA ILE A 236 -3.48 2.23 -25.08
C ILE A 236 -2.54 3.39 -24.77
N ALA A 237 -1.24 3.20 -25.01
CA ALA A 237 -0.20 4.22 -24.85
C ALA A 237 -0.22 4.92 -23.47
N SER A 238 -0.47 4.14 -22.41
CA SER A 238 -0.53 4.63 -21.02
C SER A 238 -1.51 5.81 -20.81
N GLY A 239 -2.55 5.90 -21.64
CA GLY A 239 -3.59 6.94 -21.56
C GLY A 239 -3.27 8.26 -22.27
N TRP A 240 -2.05 8.45 -22.79
CA TRP A 240 -1.68 9.67 -23.51
C TRP A 240 -2.48 9.85 -24.81
N LEU A 241 -2.75 8.75 -25.51
CA LEU A 241 -3.54 8.78 -26.75
C LEU A 241 -4.98 9.23 -26.50
N THR A 242 -5.59 8.69 -25.44
CA THR A 242 -6.92 9.09 -24.96
C THR A 242 -6.96 10.58 -24.62
N PHE A 243 -5.95 11.08 -23.92
CA PHE A 243 -5.86 12.48 -23.52
C PHE A 243 -5.89 13.45 -24.71
N PHE A 244 -5.03 13.25 -25.71
CA PHE A 244 -5.01 14.16 -26.86
C PHE A 244 -6.25 14.05 -27.75
N ILE A 245 -6.75 12.83 -28.00
CA ILE A 245 -7.94 12.65 -28.84
C ILE A 245 -9.19 13.22 -28.17
N SER A 246 -9.34 13.04 -26.85
CA SER A 246 -10.44 13.67 -26.10
C SER A 246 -10.39 15.20 -26.16
N PHE A 247 -9.20 15.81 -26.08
CA PHE A 247 -9.05 17.26 -26.21
C PHE A 247 -9.53 17.78 -27.57
N VAL A 248 -9.14 17.10 -28.67
CA VAL A 248 -9.60 17.44 -30.03
C VAL A 248 -11.12 17.27 -30.15
N PHE A 249 -11.66 16.18 -29.60
CA PHE A 249 -13.09 15.90 -29.65
C PHE A 249 -13.92 16.94 -28.90
N ILE A 250 -13.47 17.33 -27.69
CA ILE A 250 -14.08 18.41 -26.91
C ILE A 250 -14.03 19.72 -27.69
N ALA A 251 -12.90 20.07 -28.31
CA ALA A 251 -12.77 21.29 -29.11
C ALA A 251 -13.76 21.32 -30.29
N ILE A 252 -13.92 20.20 -31.01
CA ILE A 252 -14.90 20.11 -32.11
C ILE A 252 -16.32 20.27 -31.58
N LEU A 253 -16.68 19.52 -30.52
CA LEU A 253 -18.02 19.60 -29.95
C LEU A 253 -18.35 21.01 -29.41
N THR A 254 -17.41 21.68 -28.74
CA THR A 254 -17.63 23.03 -28.22
C THR A 254 -17.81 24.05 -29.33
N THR A 255 -17.11 23.92 -30.47
CA THR A 255 -17.34 24.79 -31.63
C THR A 255 -18.74 24.62 -32.21
N ILE A 256 -19.20 23.38 -32.36
CA ILE A 256 -20.56 23.10 -32.86
C ILE A 256 -21.61 23.65 -31.90
N VAL A 257 -21.46 23.42 -30.59
CA VAL A 257 -22.40 23.93 -29.58
C VAL A 257 -22.41 25.45 -29.56
N HIS A 258 -21.25 26.09 -29.70
CA HIS A 258 -21.15 27.55 -29.79
C HIS A 258 -21.90 28.10 -31.01
N ASP A 259 -21.72 27.49 -32.19
CA ASP A 259 -22.38 27.96 -33.41
C ASP A 259 -23.89 27.75 -33.36
N VAL A 260 -24.35 26.62 -32.83
CA VAL A 260 -25.79 26.36 -32.61
C VAL A 260 -26.37 27.36 -31.60
N ALA A 261 -25.64 27.67 -30.52
CA ALA A 261 -26.07 28.66 -29.54
C ALA A 261 -26.17 30.07 -30.16
N ALA A 262 -25.24 30.45 -31.04
CA ALA A 262 -25.29 31.73 -31.75
C ALA A 262 -26.52 31.84 -32.67
N VAL A 263 -26.86 30.77 -33.40
CA VAL A 263 -28.09 30.72 -34.21
C VAL A 263 -29.34 30.80 -33.33
N PHE A 264 -29.35 30.09 -32.20
CA PHE A 264 -30.45 30.16 -31.24
C PHE A 264 -30.63 31.57 -30.65
N ASN A 265 -29.53 32.24 -30.28
CA ASN A 265 -29.54 33.61 -29.78
C ASN A 265 -30.15 34.57 -30.81
N CYS A 266 -29.78 34.40 -32.07
CA CYS A 266 -30.32 35.19 -33.17
C CYS A 266 -31.84 34.96 -33.37
N LEU A 267 -32.33 33.72 -33.17
CA LEU A 267 -33.75 33.38 -33.34
C LEU A 267 -34.62 33.89 -32.18
N VAL A 268 -34.11 33.83 -30.95
CA VAL A 268 -34.86 34.24 -29.75
C VAL A 268 -34.67 35.73 -29.43
N GLY A 269 -33.68 36.39 -30.04
CA GLY A 269 -33.34 37.79 -29.79
C GLY A 269 -32.64 38.01 -28.45
N LEU A 270 -31.88 37.00 -27.98
CA LEU A 270 -31.11 37.08 -26.73
C LEU A 270 -29.70 37.61 -27.01
N GLU A 271 -29.18 38.40 -26.07
CA GLU A 271 -27.79 38.82 -26.10
C GLU A 271 -26.86 37.63 -25.75
N ASP A 272 -25.74 37.50 -26.47
CA ASP A 272 -24.77 36.43 -26.27
C ASP A 272 -24.28 36.32 -24.82
N SER A 273 -24.15 37.46 -24.13
CA SER A 273 -23.81 37.57 -22.71
C SER A 273 -24.81 36.81 -21.82
N ILE A 274 -26.10 36.91 -22.10
CA ILE A 274 -27.18 36.31 -21.30
C ILE A 274 -27.18 34.79 -21.51
N THR A 275 -27.05 34.34 -22.75
CA THR A 275 -26.99 32.91 -23.06
C THR A 275 -25.74 32.25 -22.47
N ALA A 276 -24.61 32.95 -22.49
CA ALA A 276 -23.37 32.48 -21.87
C ALA A 276 -23.53 32.27 -20.36
N ILE A 277 -24.16 33.22 -19.67
CA ILE A 277 -24.38 33.14 -18.21
C ILE A 277 -25.43 32.08 -17.86
N LEU A 278 -26.53 32.00 -18.62
CA LEU A 278 -27.67 31.17 -18.26
C LEU A 278 -27.52 29.69 -18.66
N PHE A 279 -26.88 29.42 -19.80
CA PHE A 279 -26.80 28.06 -20.35
C PHE A 279 -25.38 27.50 -20.36
N ILE A 280 -24.39 28.30 -20.75
CA ILE A 280 -23.00 27.82 -20.90
C ILE A 280 -22.32 27.67 -19.52
N ALA A 281 -22.43 28.67 -18.65
CA ALA A 281 -21.75 28.66 -17.35
C ALA A 281 -22.21 27.50 -16.42
N PRO A 282 -23.51 27.18 -16.29
CA PRO A 282 -23.95 26.00 -15.53
C PRO A 282 -23.51 24.69 -16.17
N GLY A 283 -23.48 24.64 -17.51
CA GLY A 283 -23.02 23.46 -18.27
C GLY A 283 -21.56 23.07 -17.99
N ILE A 284 -20.71 24.05 -17.65
CA ILE A 284 -19.31 23.82 -17.27
C ILE A 284 -19.18 23.53 -15.76
N SER A 285 -19.98 24.21 -14.93
CA SER A 285 -19.84 24.15 -13.46
C SER A 285 -20.48 22.92 -12.82
N LEU A 286 -21.61 22.43 -13.35
CA LEU A 286 -22.32 21.26 -12.82
C LEU A 286 -21.49 19.97 -12.94
N PRO A 287 -20.86 19.64 -14.08
CA PRO A 287 -19.99 18.47 -14.18
C PRO A 287 -18.82 18.51 -13.19
N ASN A 288 -18.18 19.67 -13.02
CA ASN A 288 -17.10 19.85 -12.04
C ASN A 288 -17.57 19.62 -10.60
N THR A 289 -18.79 20.05 -10.29
CA THR A 289 -19.42 19.82 -8.98
C THR A 289 -19.68 18.33 -8.76
N PHE A 290 -20.25 17.63 -9.74
CA PHE A 290 -20.51 16.20 -9.62
C PHE A 290 -19.23 15.36 -9.56
N ALA A 291 -18.22 15.68 -10.36
CA ALA A 291 -16.92 15.00 -10.32
C ALA A 291 -16.29 15.12 -8.92
N THR A 292 -16.27 16.33 -8.36
CA THR A 292 -15.76 16.59 -7.00
C THR A 292 -16.59 15.88 -5.93
N MET A 293 -17.91 15.86 -6.07
CA MET A 293 -18.82 15.16 -5.16
C MET A 293 -18.61 13.65 -5.16
N ILE A 294 -18.35 13.04 -6.32
CA ILE A 294 -18.04 11.62 -6.44
C ILE A 294 -16.73 11.33 -5.71
N THR A 295 -15.69 12.11 -5.96
CA THR A 295 -14.40 11.98 -5.28
C THR A 295 -14.54 12.12 -3.76
N ALA A 296 -15.35 13.08 -3.28
CA ALA A 296 -15.60 13.27 -1.85
C ALA A 296 -16.31 12.08 -1.18
N LYS A 297 -17.17 11.35 -1.91
CA LYS A 297 -17.89 10.19 -1.38
C LYS A 297 -17.08 8.90 -1.38
N HIS A 298 -16.13 8.78 -2.31
CA HIS A 298 -15.41 7.53 -2.54
C HIS A 298 -13.97 7.54 -2.00
N SER A 299 -13.36 8.71 -1.82
CA SER A 299 -11.99 8.81 -1.28
C SER A 299 -11.98 8.72 0.23
N LYS A 300 -11.03 7.95 0.77
CA LYS A 300 -10.81 7.81 2.22
C LYS A 300 -10.18 9.08 2.82
N THR A 301 -9.45 9.85 2.01
CA THR A 301 -8.81 11.11 2.39
C THR A 301 -9.34 12.26 1.53
N ALA A 302 -9.16 13.50 2.01
CA ALA A 302 -9.66 14.70 1.33
C ALA A 302 -8.79 15.12 0.13
N ASP A 303 -7.60 14.54 -0.04
CA ASP A 303 -6.58 15.00 -0.99
C ASP A 303 -7.08 14.98 -2.44
N ASP A 304 -7.75 13.90 -2.84
CA ASP A 304 -8.30 13.74 -4.19
C ASP A 304 -9.38 14.81 -4.47
N THR A 305 -10.19 15.12 -3.46
CA THR A 305 -11.26 16.12 -3.57
C THR A 305 -10.69 17.53 -3.68
N ILE A 306 -9.69 17.85 -2.85
CA ILE A 306 -8.97 19.12 -2.90
C ILE A 306 -8.26 19.27 -4.24
N GLY A 307 -7.60 18.22 -4.72
CA GLY A 307 -6.94 18.20 -6.03
C GLY A 307 -7.91 18.45 -7.19
N SER A 308 -9.10 17.84 -7.15
CA SER A 308 -10.16 18.06 -8.14
C SER A 308 -10.64 19.52 -8.17
N ILE A 309 -10.92 20.12 -6.99
CA ILE A 309 -11.39 21.52 -6.89
C ILE A 309 -10.32 22.49 -7.39
N ILE A 310 -9.09 22.34 -6.89
CA ILE A 310 -7.99 23.24 -7.25
C ILE A 310 -7.65 23.10 -8.73
N GLY A 311 -7.59 21.86 -9.23
CA GLY A 311 -7.28 21.57 -10.63
C GLY A 311 -8.32 22.16 -11.57
N SER A 312 -9.60 21.92 -11.32
CA SER A 312 -10.70 22.42 -12.16
C SER A 312 -10.74 23.96 -12.21
N ASN A 313 -10.66 24.62 -11.05
CA ASN A 313 -10.67 26.09 -10.99
C ASN A 313 -9.43 26.71 -11.63
N SER A 314 -8.26 26.09 -11.45
CA SER A 314 -7.02 26.56 -12.06
C SER A 314 -7.07 26.48 -13.58
N VAL A 315 -7.58 25.38 -14.13
CA VAL A 315 -7.72 25.23 -15.60
C VAL A 315 -8.71 26.25 -16.15
N ASN A 316 -9.86 26.46 -15.50
CA ASN A 316 -10.86 27.44 -15.97
C ASN A 316 -10.30 28.87 -16.03
N VAL A 317 -9.53 29.29 -15.01
CA VAL A 317 -8.98 30.65 -14.96
C VAL A 317 -7.76 30.79 -15.86
N TYR A 318 -6.74 29.93 -15.70
CA TYR A 318 -5.47 30.09 -16.40
C TYR A 318 -5.55 29.66 -17.86
N VAL A 319 -6.19 28.53 -18.15
CA VAL A 319 -6.29 28.00 -19.51
C VAL A 319 -7.52 28.55 -20.21
N GLY A 320 -8.68 28.59 -19.53
CA GLY A 320 -9.93 29.05 -20.14
C GLY A 320 -9.97 30.55 -20.45
N LEU A 321 -9.54 31.41 -19.52
CA LEU A 321 -9.52 32.87 -19.71
C LEU A 321 -8.13 33.41 -20.04
N GLY A 322 -7.11 32.94 -19.31
CA GLY A 322 -5.75 33.46 -19.41
C GLY A 322 -5.08 33.19 -20.76
N LEU A 323 -5.16 31.96 -21.27
CA LEU A 323 -4.48 31.57 -22.51
C LEU A 323 -5.06 32.27 -23.75
N PRO A 324 -6.40 32.33 -23.98
CA PRO A 324 -6.96 33.10 -25.09
C PRO A 324 -6.59 34.58 -25.03
N TRP A 325 -6.63 35.18 -23.84
CA TRP A 325 -6.22 36.58 -23.66
C TRP A 325 -4.75 36.79 -24.02
N LEU A 326 -3.85 35.91 -23.56
CA LEU A 326 -2.43 35.97 -23.88
C LEU A 326 -2.19 35.86 -25.39
N VAL A 327 -2.85 34.88 -26.04
CA VAL A 327 -2.76 34.68 -27.50
C VAL A 327 -3.27 35.92 -28.24
N ALA A 328 -4.41 36.47 -27.83
CA ALA A 328 -4.97 37.68 -28.42
C ALA A 328 -4.04 38.90 -28.22
N ALA A 329 -3.47 39.09 -27.03
CA ALA A 329 -2.55 40.18 -26.73
C ALA A 329 -1.29 40.11 -27.60
N ILE A 330 -0.70 38.91 -27.76
CA ILE A 330 0.44 38.70 -28.65
C ILE A 330 0.05 38.97 -30.11
N TYR A 331 -1.07 38.41 -30.57
CA TYR A 331 -1.57 38.61 -31.93
C TYR A 331 -1.74 40.10 -32.27
N TRP A 332 -2.42 40.85 -31.41
CA TRP A 332 -2.65 42.28 -31.63
C TRP A 332 -1.38 43.11 -31.50
N LYS A 333 -0.46 42.76 -30.59
CA LYS A 333 0.86 43.43 -30.51
C LYS A 333 1.66 43.25 -31.81
N LEU A 334 1.68 42.05 -32.38
CA LEU A 334 2.36 41.79 -33.65
C LEU A 334 1.68 42.46 -34.85
N LYS A 335 0.34 42.48 -34.88
CA LYS A 335 -0.44 43.09 -35.97
C LYS A 335 -0.39 44.62 -35.94
N VAL A 336 -0.54 45.23 -34.77
CA VAL A 336 -0.46 46.69 -34.58
C VAL A 336 0.98 47.18 -34.70
N GLY A 337 1.98 46.40 -34.24
CA GLY A 337 3.40 46.67 -34.47
C GLY A 337 3.73 46.77 -35.96
N LYS A 338 3.33 45.77 -36.76
CA LYS A 338 3.48 45.80 -38.23
C LYS A 338 2.76 46.99 -38.89
N CYS A 339 1.59 47.39 -38.38
CA CYS A 339 0.86 48.53 -38.92
C CYS A 339 1.55 49.87 -38.59
N LYS A 340 2.13 50.02 -37.40
CA LYS A 340 2.92 51.21 -37.02
C LYS A 340 4.19 51.34 -37.85
N ASP A 341 4.89 50.23 -38.13
CA ASP A 341 6.10 50.23 -38.96
C ASP A 341 5.79 50.58 -40.44
N LEU A 342 4.67 50.08 -40.97
CA LEU A 342 4.18 50.44 -42.32
C LEU A 342 3.78 51.93 -42.45
N ILE A 343 3.21 52.51 -41.40
CA ILE A 343 2.84 53.94 -41.36
C ILE A 343 4.06 54.84 -41.14
N ALA A 344 5.06 54.39 -40.37
CA ALA A 344 6.32 55.10 -40.18
C ALA A 344 7.18 55.09 -41.45
N GLY A 345 7.21 53.98 -42.20
CA GLY A 345 7.89 53.90 -43.50
C GLY A 345 7.31 54.82 -44.56
N LYS A 346 5.98 55.04 -44.57
CA LYS A 346 5.29 55.97 -45.49
C LYS A 346 5.41 57.46 -45.14
N ARG A 347 6.02 57.81 -44.00
CA ARG A 347 6.15 59.20 -43.54
C ARG A 347 7.56 59.79 -43.78
N ASN A 348 8.46 58.97 -44.32
CA ASN A 348 9.86 59.31 -44.65
C ASN A 348 10.13 59.31 -46.17
N GLU A 349 9.09 59.17 -46.99
CA GLU A 349 9.04 59.52 -48.42
C GLU A 349 8.12 60.73 -48.57
#